data_AF-A0A4P8IG14-F1
#
_entry.id   AF-A0A4P8IG14-F1
#
_cell.length_a   1.000
_cell.length_b   1.000
_cell.length_c   1.000
_cell.angle_alpha   90.00
_cell.angle_beta   90.00
_cell.angle_gamma   90.00
#
_symmetry.space_group_name_H-M   'P 1'
#
loop_
_entity.id
_entity.type
_entity.pdbx_description
1 polymer ?
#
loop_
_entity_poly.entity_id
_entity_poly.type
_entity_poly.pdbx_seq_one_letter_code
_entity_poly.pdbx_strand_id
1 'polypeptide(L)'
;MELEVFNDETDIGDIIEELLPKYLYREQYLKCVKKFEDIFHWTEDQFFHEMDAFHELLLYKFLGYMACIQKDISDFKDIYFNVKGHKLIEAAAWMDLEEDGESTLQECKDLYYEVFCYPDLLFEDTDFLLLGSLYNNRYLGDTSIEYFAGINIDYYFELLPLDIQEHYKTKHITLTSVISDMLQYLDERMKYGSLYKLFWEGDDPVKEDRVQLILENIMDAYFYNQEIEITREAQLGNGRVDFKLYKNKQEDEKILIELKRASSSYLKKGYEQQLTNYMKSSNYKNAFYLIACFTDQEYEKTVQFIRNHIYTDTVQLYINIKILDCRKRNTASQLHKTEHLII
;
A
#
# COMPACT_ATOMS: atom_id res chain seq x y z
N MET A 1 -2.35 23.29 -32.92
CA MET A 1 -1.25 24.20 -32.56
C MET A 1 -0.70 23.60 -31.29
N GLU A 2 0.30 22.72 -31.46
CA GLU A 2 1.15 22.24 -30.37
C GLU A 2 1.89 23.48 -29.86
N LEU A 3 1.32 24.13 -28.86
CA LEU A 3 2.12 24.99 -28.00
C LEU A 3 2.76 24.01 -27.04
N GLU A 4 3.98 23.60 -27.40
CA GLU A 4 4.84 22.86 -26.52
C GLU A 4 4.93 23.67 -25.22
N VAL A 5 4.44 23.09 -24.13
CA VAL A 5 4.78 23.52 -22.77
C VAL A 5 6.32 23.50 -22.59
N PHE A 6 7.01 22.84 -23.50
CA PHE A 6 8.45 22.80 -23.69
C PHE A 6 8.85 23.66 -24.89
N ASN A 7 9.05 24.96 -24.68
CA ASN A 7 9.79 25.76 -25.66
C ASN A 7 11.14 25.04 -25.89
N ASP A 8 11.65 24.91 -27.13
CA ASP A 8 12.91 24.22 -27.51
C ASP A 8 14.16 24.62 -26.67
N GLU A 9 14.06 25.65 -25.82
CA GLU A 9 15.10 26.16 -24.93
C GLU A 9 14.96 25.72 -23.45
N THR A 10 13.81 25.19 -23.02
CA THR A 10 13.58 24.80 -21.62
C THR A 10 13.89 23.31 -21.42
N ASP A 11 15.04 23.01 -20.81
CA ASP A 11 15.39 21.64 -20.47
C ASP A 11 14.41 21.11 -19.40
N ILE A 12 13.80 19.95 -19.64
CA ILE A 12 12.99 19.23 -18.64
C ILE A 12 13.82 19.04 -17.36
N GLY A 13 15.14 18.88 -17.49
CA GLY A 13 16.07 18.82 -16.36
C GLY A 13 16.05 20.06 -15.49
N ASP A 14 15.98 21.26 -16.08
CA ASP A 14 15.96 22.54 -15.35
C ASP A 14 14.63 22.69 -14.59
N ILE A 15 13.51 22.33 -15.22
CA ILE A 15 12.20 22.33 -14.57
C ILE A 15 12.20 21.37 -13.38
N ILE A 16 12.67 20.13 -13.57
CA ILE A 16 12.71 19.12 -12.51
C ILE A 16 13.63 19.56 -11.36
N GLU A 17 14.77 20.20 -11.65
CA GLU A 17 15.67 20.76 -10.63
C GLU A 17 14.99 21.80 -9.75
N GLU A 18 14.17 22.68 -10.34
CA GLU A 18 13.40 23.68 -9.61
C GLU A 18 12.23 23.08 -8.82
N LEU A 19 11.57 22.06 -9.37
CA LEU A 19 10.36 21.46 -8.78
C LEU A 19 10.66 20.57 -7.57
N LEU A 20 11.69 19.72 -7.66
CA LEU A 20 11.89 18.62 -6.73
C LEU A 20 12.86 18.94 -5.58
N PRO A 21 12.78 18.22 -4.45
CA PRO A 21 13.80 18.28 -3.42
C PRO A 21 15.20 18.01 -4.01
N LYS A 22 16.18 18.84 -3.65
CA LYS A 22 17.55 18.78 -4.23
C LYS A 22 18.20 17.40 -4.17
N TYR A 23 17.97 16.64 -3.10
CA TYR A 23 18.53 15.29 -2.97
C TYR A 23 17.94 14.33 -4.01
N LEU A 24 16.64 14.45 -4.32
CA LEU A 24 15.92 13.59 -5.24
C LEU A 24 16.43 13.80 -6.67
N TYR A 25 16.56 15.06 -7.07
CA TYR A 25 17.19 15.43 -8.34
C TYR A 25 18.64 14.92 -8.42
N ARG A 26 19.47 15.20 -7.40
CA ARG A 26 20.89 14.84 -7.38
C ARG A 26 21.15 13.34 -7.47
N GLU A 27 20.35 12.53 -6.78
CA GLU A 27 20.59 11.10 -6.60
C GLU A 27 19.78 10.25 -7.56
N GLN A 28 18.60 10.73 -8.00
CA GLN A 28 17.61 9.95 -8.73
C GLN A 28 17.12 10.66 -10.02
N TYR A 29 17.97 11.48 -10.64
CA TYR A 29 17.63 12.31 -11.82
C TYR A 29 16.86 11.56 -12.92
N LEU A 30 17.42 10.46 -13.44
CA LEU A 30 16.81 9.70 -14.56
C LEU A 30 15.41 9.19 -14.20
N LYS A 31 15.20 8.83 -12.93
CA LYS A 31 13.89 8.40 -12.46
C LYS A 31 12.90 9.57 -12.40
N CYS A 32 13.35 10.74 -11.95
CA CYS A 32 12.54 11.96 -11.94
C CYS A 32 12.07 12.34 -13.35
N VAL A 33 13.00 12.34 -14.32
CA VAL A 33 12.69 12.60 -15.74
C VAL A 33 11.66 11.59 -16.24
N LYS A 34 11.92 10.30 -16.04
CA LYS A 34 11.01 9.25 -16.52
C LYS A 34 9.60 9.37 -15.94
N LYS A 35 9.48 9.66 -14.64
CA LYS A 35 8.19 9.82 -13.95
C LYS A 35 7.44 11.07 -14.41
N PHE A 36 8.15 12.14 -14.76
CA PHE A 36 7.54 13.34 -15.31
C PHE A 36 7.04 13.10 -16.75
N GLU A 37 7.83 12.42 -17.57
CA GLU A 37 7.41 11.96 -18.91
C GLU A 37 6.20 11.02 -18.84
N ASP A 38 6.16 10.12 -17.84
CA ASP A 38 5.02 9.24 -17.62
C ASP A 38 3.73 10.06 -17.42
N ILE A 39 3.73 11.05 -16.52
CA ILE A 39 2.57 11.94 -16.31
C ILE A 39 2.15 12.62 -17.62
N PHE A 40 3.10 13.14 -18.40
CA PHE A 40 2.80 13.79 -19.67
C PHE A 40 2.16 12.81 -20.68
N HIS A 41 2.81 11.69 -20.96
CA HIS A 41 2.33 10.73 -21.96
C HIS A 41 1.03 10.04 -21.55
N TRP A 42 0.81 9.81 -20.26
CA TRP A 42 -0.44 9.23 -19.75
C TRP A 42 -1.66 10.12 -20.04
N THR A 43 -1.47 11.44 -20.18
CA THR A 43 -2.57 12.33 -20.58
C THR A 43 -2.96 12.20 -22.06
N GLU A 44 -2.12 11.56 -22.89
CA GLU A 44 -2.33 11.44 -24.34
C GLU A 44 -3.00 10.11 -24.74
N ASP A 45 -2.96 9.09 -23.88
CA ASP A 45 -3.55 7.79 -24.15
C ASP A 45 -4.93 7.58 -23.47
N GLN A 46 -5.48 6.37 -23.53
CA GLN A 46 -6.82 6.03 -23.03
C GLN A 46 -6.80 4.88 -22.01
N PHE A 47 -5.64 4.58 -21.44
CA PHE A 47 -5.47 3.52 -20.45
C PHE A 47 -5.60 4.06 -19.03
N PHE A 48 -6.03 3.18 -18.12
CA PHE A 48 -5.94 3.46 -16.70
C PHE A 48 -4.49 3.25 -16.26
N HIS A 49 -3.87 4.30 -15.77
CA HIS A 49 -2.54 4.27 -15.18
C HIS A 49 -2.64 4.39 -13.67
N GLU A 50 -1.76 3.69 -12.96
CA GLU A 50 -1.65 3.76 -11.51
C GLU A 50 -0.47 4.66 -11.16
N MET A 51 -0.76 5.76 -10.46
CA MET A 51 0.28 6.65 -9.93
C MET A 51 0.90 6.01 -8.68
N ASP A 52 2.19 6.27 -8.50
CA ASP A 52 2.91 6.02 -7.25
C ASP A 52 3.28 7.36 -6.61
N ALA A 53 3.84 7.29 -5.40
CA ALA A 53 4.31 8.46 -4.66
C ALA A 53 5.23 9.40 -5.46
N PHE A 54 6.01 8.88 -6.41
CA PHE A 54 6.87 9.70 -7.28
C PHE A 54 6.04 10.56 -8.22
N HIS A 55 5.03 9.98 -8.86
CA HIS A 55 4.14 10.71 -9.75
C HIS A 55 3.31 11.75 -8.98
N GLU A 56 2.83 11.39 -7.78
CA GLU A 56 2.06 12.30 -6.93
C GLU A 56 2.86 13.54 -6.54
N LEU A 57 4.08 13.35 -6.03
CA LEU A 57 4.97 14.46 -5.67
C LEU A 57 5.24 15.36 -6.87
N LEU A 58 5.56 14.75 -8.03
CA LEU A 58 5.84 15.50 -9.26
C LEU A 58 4.63 16.31 -9.73
N LEU A 59 3.45 15.70 -9.80
CA LEU A 59 2.23 16.38 -10.20
C LEU A 59 1.91 17.53 -9.23
N TYR A 60 2.01 17.30 -7.92
CA TYR A 60 1.78 18.34 -6.92
C TYR A 60 2.74 19.52 -7.10
N LYS A 61 4.03 19.25 -7.27
CA LYS A 61 5.04 20.30 -7.49
C LYS A 61 4.80 21.05 -8.79
N PHE A 62 4.48 20.34 -9.87
CA PHE A 62 4.15 20.93 -11.16
C PHE A 62 2.93 21.85 -11.08
N LEU A 63 1.85 21.43 -10.42
CA LEU A 63 0.67 22.28 -10.21
C LEU A 63 1.00 23.54 -9.41
N GLY A 64 1.82 23.42 -8.36
CA GLY A 64 2.30 24.57 -7.60
C GLY A 64 3.11 25.56 -8.44
N TYR A 65 3.99 25.05 -9.30
CA TYR A 65 4.74 25.85 -10.26
C TYR A 65 3.83 26.56 -11.27
N MET A 66 2.85 25.84 -11.85
CA MET A 66 1.87 26.41 -12.77
C MET A 66 0.99 27.47 -12.10
N ALA A 67 0.58 27.26 -10.86
CA ALA A 67 -0.17 28.25 -10.08
C ALA A 67 0.67 29.50 -9.75
N CYS A 68 1.98 29.37 -9.61
CA CYS A 68 2.89 30.51 -9.51
C CYS A 68 2.95 31.29 -10.83
N ILE A 69 3.16 30.60 -11.95
CA ILE A 69 3.20 31.22 -13.29
C ILE A 69 1.90 31.94 -13.61
N GLN A 70 0.74 31.36 -13.25
CA GLN A 70 -0.56 31.95 -13.49
C GLN A 70 -0.73 33.36 -12.93
N LYS A 71 -0.04 33.68 -11.82
CA LYS A 71 -0.09 35.01 -11.19
C LYS A 71 0.61 36.08 -12.01
N ASP A 72 1.58 35.69 -12.84
CA ASP A 72 2.45 36.60 -13.58
C ASP A 72 2.05 36.73 -15.07
N ILE A 73 1.18 35.85 -15.58
CA ILE A 73 0.76 35.81 -16.98
C ILE A 73 -0.72 36.19 -17.12
N SER A 74 -1.01 37.35 -17.71
CA SER A 74 -2.39 37.83 -17.92
C SER A 74 -3.24 36.92 -18.81
N ASP A 75 -2.61 36.31 -19.82
CA ASP A 75 -3.28 35.52 -20.86
C ASP A 75 -3.11 34.02 -20.60
N PHE A 76 -2.87 33.63 -19.34
CA PHE A 76 -2.58 32.24 -18.94
C PHE A 76 -3.66 31.26 -19.41
N LYS A 77 -4.93 31.66 -19.32
CA LYS A 77 -6.08 30.85 -19.75
C LYS A 77 -5.99 30.49 -21.23
N ASP A 78 -5.60 31.44 -22.08
CA ASP A 78 -5.54 31.25 -23.53
C ASP A 78 -4.29 30.46 -23.96
N ILE A 79 -3.22 30.49 -23.15
CA ILE A 79 -1.97 29.79 -23.43
C ILE A 79 -2.05 28.32 -23.00
N TYR A 80 -2.51 28.05 -21.78
CA TYR A 80 -2.41 26.72 -21.17
C TYR A 80 -3.70 25.89 -21.25
N PHE A 81 -4.83 26.49 -21.63
CA PHE A 81 -6.06 25.75 -21.87
C PHE A 81 -6.39 25.76 -23.35
N ASN A 82 -6.41 24.57 -23.95
CA ASN A 82 -6.81 24.43 -25.34
C ASN A 82 -8.35 24.44 -25.49
N VAL A 83 -8.82 24.43 -26.74
CA VAL A 83 -10.26 24.41 -27.06
C VAL A 83 -11.01 23.25 -26.39
N LYS A 84 -10.37 22.08 -26.23
CA LYS A 84 -10.97 20.93 -25.54
C LYS A 84 -11.07 21.22 -24.03
N GLY A 85 -10.02 21.77 -23.42
CA GLY A 85 -10.00 22.18 -22.02
C GLY A 85 -11.11 23.16 -21.69
N HIS A 86 -11.27 24.23 -22.48
CA HIS A 86 -12.35 25.20 -22.29
C HIS A 86 -13.75 24.55 -22.34
N LYS A 87 -13.98 23.60 -23.26
CA LYS A 87 -15.26 22.89 -23.36
C LYS A 87 -15.51 21.97 -22.16
N LEU A 88 -14.47 21.31 -21.66
CA LEU A 88 -14.58 20.47 -20.46
C LEU A 88 -14.88 21.30 -19.22
N ILE A 89 -14.19 22.44 -19.07
CA ILE A 89 -14.45 23.39 -17.98
C ILE A 89 -15.88 23.93 -18.05
N GLU A 90 -16.35 24.30 -19.23
CA GLU A 90 -17.73 24.76 -19.41
C GLU A 90 -18.75 23.67 -19.03
N ALA A 91 -18.51 22.43 -19.44
CA ALA A 91 -19.38 21.32 -19.08
C ALA A 91 -19.39 21.04 -17.57
N ALA A 92 -18.22 21.02 -16.93
CA ALA A 92 -18.10 20.80 -15.48
C ALA A 92 -18.76 21.94 -14.68
N ALA A 93 -18.52 23.19 -15.07
CA ALA A 93 -19.14 24.35 -14.42
C ALA A 93 -20.68 24.36 -14.54
N TRP A 94 -21.23 23.85 -15.65
CA TRP A 94 -22.68 23.66 -15.78
C TRP A 94 -23.23 22.63 -14.81
N MET A 95 -22.51 21.52 -14.60
CA MET A 95 -22.91 20.47 -13.66
C MET A 95 -22.92 21.00 -12.22
N ASP A 96 -21.89 21.73 -11.81
CA ASP A 96 -21.82 22.32 -10.47
C ASP A 96 -22.91 23.38 -10.24
N LEU A 97 -23.20 24.18 -11.27
CA LEU A 97 -24.27 25.18 -11.21
C LEU A 97 -25.65 24.53 -10.99
N GLU A 98 -25.91 23.38 -11.62
CA GLU A 98 -27.16 22.63 -11.44
C GLU A 98 -27.28 22.04 -10.02
N GLU A 99 -26.15 21.75 -9.36
CA GLU A 99 -26.11 21.17 -8.01
C GLU A 99 -26.19 22.22 -6.89
N ASP A 100 -25.42 23.31 -6.98
CA ASP A 100 -25.32 24.36 -5.96
C ASP A 100 -26.43 25.42 -6.08
N GLY A 101 -26.74 25.86 -7.31
CA GLY A 101 -27.79 26.84 -7.59
C GLY A 101 -27.58 28.27 -7.04
N GLU A 102 -26.53 28.52 -6.26
CA GLU A 102 -26.21 29.82 -5.66
C GLU A 102 -25.17 30.62 -6.46
N SER A 103 -24.20 29.92 -7.07
CA SER A 103 -23.13 30.51 -7.88
C SER A 103 -23.59 30.88 -9.30
N THR A 104 -22.87 31.77 -10.00
CA THR A 104 -23.07 32.00 -11.44
C THR A 104 -22.19 31.06 -12.28
N LEU A 105 -22.60 30.76 -13.52
CA LEU A 105 -21.79 29.95 -14.44
C LEU A 105 -20.36 30.48 -14.59
N GLN A 106 -20.18 31.81 -14.57
CA GLN A 106 -18.86 32.42 -14.70
C GLN A 106 -18.00 32.18 -13.46
N GLU A 107 -18.58 32.31 -12.26
CA GLU A 107 -17.87 31.99 -11.00
C GLU A 107 -17.47 30.52 -10.94
N CYS A 108 -18.37 29.59 -11.33
CA CYS A 108 -18.03 28.17 -11.44
C CYS A 108 -16.88 27.93 -12.43
N LYS A 109 -16.93 28.55 -13.61
CA LYS A 109 -15.84 28.44 -14.61
C LYS A 109 -14.52 28.98 -14.08
N ASP A 110 -14.55 30.11 -13.36
CA ASP A 110 -13.33 30.72 -12.84
C ASP A 110 -12.62 29.80 -11.84
N LEU A 111 -13.35 29.06 -10.98
CA LEU A 111 -12.76 28.05 -10.09
C LEU A 111 -11.96 26.99 -10.86
N TYR A 112 -12.48 26.50 -11.98
CA TYR A 112 -11.77 25.51 -12.80
C TYR A 112 -10.56 26.08 -13.55
N TYR A 113 -10.48 27.40 -13.73
CA TYR A 113 -9.27 28.01 -14.27
C TYR A 113 -8.22 28.29 -13.19
N GLU A 114 -8.59 28.34 -11.91
CA GLU A 114 -7.64 28.57 -10.80
C GLU A 114 -6.82 27.31 -10.51
N VAL A 115 -5.60 27.26 -11.05
CA VAL A 115 -4.69 26.10 -10.91
C VAL A 115 -4.33 25.85 -9.44
N PHE A 116 -4.33 26.90 -8.62
CA PHE A 116 -4.09 26.80 -7.18
C PHE A 116 -5.06 25.83 -6.47
N CYS A 117 -6.27 25.63 -6.99
CA CYS A 117 -7.27 24.74 -6.41
C CYS A 117 -7.09 23.27 -6.82
N TYR A 118 -6.26 22.98 -7.82
CA TYR A 118 -6.16 21.63 -8.37
C TYR A 118 -5.60 20.59 -7.38
N PRO A 119 -4.61 20.91 -6.52
CA PRO A 119 -4.18 19.97 -5.49
C PRO A 119 -5.32 19.48 -4.60
N ASP A 120 -6.25 20.36 -4.22
CA ASP A 120 -7.39 20.00 -3.37
C ASP A 120 -8.43 19.10 -4.09
N LEU A 121 -8.42 19.11 -5.43
CA LEU A 121 -9.31 18.30 -6.27
C LEU A 121 -8.70 16.95 -6.68
N LEU A 122 -7.38 16.90 -6.83
CA LEU A 122 -6.67 15.76 -7.44
C LEU A 122 -6.06 14.81 -6.40
N PHE A 123 -5.88 15.26 -5.15
CA PHE A 123 -5.18 14.49 -4.13
C PHE A 123 -6.10 14.23 -2.94
N GLU A 124 -6.16 12.97 -2.50
CA GLU A 124 -6.85 12.59 -1.26
C GLU A 124 -6.08 13.10 -0.02
N ASP A 125 -4.75 13.06 -0.08
CA ASP A 125 -3.85 13.59 0.93
C ASP A 125 -2.54 14.12 0.27
N THR A 126 -1.70 14.76 1.09
CA THR A 126 -0.39 15.27 0.64
C THR A 126 0.71 14.85 1.60
N ASP A 127 0.62 13.62 2.14
CA ASP A 127 1.52 13.15 3.20
C ASP A 127 2.98 13.07 2.74
N PHE A 128 3.24 12.94 1.44
CA PHE A 128 4.59 13.05 0.85
C PHE A 128 5.30 14.37 1.20
N LEU A 129 4.56 15.46 1.48
CA LEU A 129 5.14 16.72 1.94
C LEU A 129 5.75 16.62 3.35
N LEU A 130 5.30 15.65 4.14
CA LEU A 130 5.79 15.39 5.49
C LEU A 130 6.92 14.37 5.53
N LEU A 131 7.30 13.75 4.40
CA LEU A 131 8.22 12.60 4.34
C LEU A 131 9.49 12.77 5.18
N GLY A 132 10.16 13.94 5.08
CA GLY A 132 11.35 14.22 5.87
C GLY A 132 11.08 14.22 7.37
N SER A 133 9.95 14.79 7.81
CA SER A 133 9.52 14.78 9.21
C SER A 133 9.13 13.38 9.66
N LEU A 134 8.40 12.61 8.84
CA LEU A 134 7.99 11.24 9.14
C LEU A 134 9.22 10.35 9.37
N TYR A 135 10.17 10.37 8.43
CA TYR A 135 11.39 9.57 8.55
C TYR A 135 12.23 9.98 9.76
N ASN A 136 12.48 11.27 9.96
CA ASN A 136 13.32 11.75 11.06
C ASN A 136 12.68 11.50 12.43
N ASN A 137 11.36 11.67 12.56
CA ASN A 137 10.66 11.35 13.80
C ASN A 137 10.74 9.85 14.09
N ARG A 138 10.51 8.99 13.08
CA ARG A 138 10.72 7.54 13.26
C ARG A 138 12.15 7.24 13.67
N TYR A 139 13.16 7.84 13.06
CA TYR A 139 14.55 7.64 13.46
C TYR A 139 14.79 7.95 14.95
N LEU A 140 14.09 8.95 15.49
CA LEU A 140 14.08 9.31 16.91
C LEU A 140 13.15 8.46 17.78
N GLY A 141 12.41 7.52 17.19
CA GLY A 141 11.49 6.61 17.87
C GLY A 141 10.07 7.14 18.06
N ASP A 142 9.67 8.16 17.29
CA ASP A 142 8.33 8.75 17.33
C ASP A 142 7.58 8.51 16.00
N THR A 143 6.52 7.70 16.04
CA THR A 143 5.64 7.42 14.90
C THR A 143 4.24 8.00 15.09
N SER A 144 4.09 9.00 15.96
CA SER A 144 2.78 9.52 16.38
C SER A 144 2.02 10.15 15.22
N ILE A 145 2.70 10.92 14.35
CA ILE A 145 2.07 11.58 13.19
C ILE A 145 1.44 10.53 12.27
N GLU A 146 2.19 9.49 11.93
CA GLU A 146 1.72 8.40 11.07
C GLU A 146 0.51 7.70 11.67
N TYR A 147 0.57 7.43 12.98
CA TYR A 147 -0.52 6.79 13.69
C TYR A 147 -1.81 7.63 13.67
N PHE A 148 -1.70 8.94 13.93
CA PHE A 148 -2.87 9.81 14.01
C PHE A 148 -3.46 10.16 12.64
N ALA A 149 -2.63 10.26 11.61
CA ALA A 149 -3.06 10.57 10.25
C ALA A 149 -3.31 9.32 9.38
N GLY A 150 -2.95 8.12 9.85
CA GLY A 150 -3.13 6.88 9.09
C GLY A 150 -2.12 6.70 7.96
N ILE A 151 -0.94 7.33 8.08
CA ILE A 151 0.07 7.40 7.01
C ILE A 151 0.84 6.08 6.91
N ASN A 152 0.91 5.52 5.70
CA ASN A 152 1.79 4.41 5.40
C ASN A 152 3.12 4.92 4.81
N ILE A 153 4.15 5.03 5.65
CA ILE A 153 5.46 5.53 5.20
C ILE A 153 6.12 4.64 4.11
N ASP A 154 5.78 3.34 4.05
CA ASP A 154 6.35 2.43 3.04
C ASP A 154 5.95 2.82 1.61
N TYR A 155 4.78 3.46 1.43
CA TYR A 155 4.34 3.97 0.14
C TYR A 155 5.32 5.03 -0.43
N TYR A 156 5.94 5.79 0.46
CA TYR A 156 6.89 6.86 0.12
C TYR A 156 8.35 6.37 0.08
N PHE A 157 8.61 5.07 0.18
CA PHE A 157 9.97 4.53 0.29
C PHE A 157 10.89 5.00 -0.85
N GLU A 158 10.39 5.00 -2.09
CA GLU A 158 11.20 5.37 -3.25
C GLU A 158 11.58 6.85 -3.27
N LEU A 159 10.80 7.72 -2.61
CA LEU A 159 11.10 9.14 -2.49
C LEU A 159 12.23 9.44 -1.51
N LEU A 160 12.65 8.48 -0.68
CA LEU A 160 13.72 8.71 0.30
C LEU A 160 15.10 8.86 -0.38
N PRO A 161 16.06 9.55 0.27
CA PRO A 161 17.47 9.53 -0.13
C PRO A 161 18.01 8.10 -0.33
N LEU A 162 18.93 7.92 -1.29
CA LEU A 162 19.43 6.58 -1.65
C LEU A 162 20.17 5.90 -0.50
N ASP A 163 20.93 6.67 0.29
CA ASP A 163 21.62 6.16 1.46
C ASP A 163 20.62 5.58 2.49
N ILE A 164 19.49 6.24 2.70
CA ILE A 164 18.40 5.73 3.54
C ILE A 164 17.82 4.45 2.94
N GLN A 165 17.52 4.43 1.65
CA GLN A 165 16.98 3.23 0.98
C GLN A 165 17.91 2.02 1.15
N GLU A 166 19.23 2.20 1.06
CA GLU A 166 20.22 1.14 1.24
C GLU A 166 20.19 0.48 2.62
N HIS A 167 19.73 1.19 3.66
CA HIS A 167 19.58 0.61 5.00
C HIS A 167 18.43 -0.41 5.06
N TYR A 168 17.44 -0.31 4.16
CA TYR A 168 16.26 -1.18 4.13
C TYR A 168 16.36 -2.17 2.98
N LYS A 169 17.08 -3.27 3.20
CA LYS A 169 17.29 -4.34 2.20
C LYS A 169 15.99 -4.92 1.62
N THR A 170 14.92 -4.89 2.41
CA THR A 170 13.58 -5.37 2.02
C THR A 170 12.80 -4.37 1.19
N LYS A 171 13.30 -3.14 1.01
CA LYS A 171 12.58 -1.99 0.47
C LYS A 171 11.36 -1.56 1.28
N HIS A 172 11.30 -2.02 2.52
CA HIS A 172 10.24 -1.69 3.48
C HIS A 172 10.87 -1.14 4.74
N ILE A 173 10.35 -0.01 5.18
CA ILE A 173 10.68 0.67 6.43
C ILE A 173 10.07 -0.12 7.59
N THR A 174 8.79 -0.48 7.49
CA THR A 174 8.06 -1.13 8.59
C THR A 174 8.13 -2.65 8.55
N LEU A 175 8.18 -3.30 9.72
CA LEU A 175 8.11 -4.76 9.81
C LEU A 175 6.77 -5.31 9.29
N THR A 176 5.69 -4.53 9.38
CA THR A 176 4.36 -4.93 8.89
C THR A 176 4.39 -5.17 7.38
N SER A 177 5.01 -4.27 6.62
CA SER A 177 5.13 -4.42 5.16
C SER A 177 6.11 -5.54 4.79
N VAL A 178 7.21 -5.68 5.53
CA VAL A 178 8.14 -6.82 5.39
C VAL A 178 7.42 -8.18 5.56
N ILE A 179 6.57 -8.33 6.57
CA ILE A 179 5.81 -9.57 6.80
C ILE A 179 4.73 -9.74 5.74
N SER A 180 4.06 -8.66 5.33
CA SER A 180 3.04 -8.71 4.29
C SER A 180 3.59 -9.22 2.96
N ASP A 181 4.77 -8.74 2.56
CA ASP A 181 5.48 -9.21 1.36
C ASP A 181 5.87 -10.69 1.45
N MET A 182 6.38 -11.11 2.61
CA MET A 182 6.69 -12.51 2.85
C MET A 182 5.45 -13.38 2.72
N LEU A 183 4.33 -12.99 3.33
CA LEU A 183 3.06 -13.72 3.25
C LEU A 183 2.50 -13.74 1.83
N GLN A 184 2.64 -12.64 1.07
CA GLN A 184 2.26 -12.56 -0.34
C GLN A 184 3.09 -13.54 -1.18
N TYR A 185 4.41 -13.57 -0.97
CA TYR A 185 5.28 -14.55 -1.61
C TYR A 185 4.85 -15.98 -1.27
N LEU A 186 4.52 -16.29 0.00
CA LEU A 186 4.01 -17.60 0.37
C LEU A 186 2.71 -17.93 -0.36
N ASP A 187 1.74 -17.02 -0.43
CA ASP A 187 0.49 -17.24 -1.16
C ASP A 187 0.75 -17.60 -2.61
N GLU A 188 1.65 -16.88 -3.30
CA GLU A 188 2.05 -17.20 -4.67
C GLU A 188 2.68 -18.59 -4.79
N ARG A 189 3.57 -18.97 -3.86
CA ARG A 189 4.19 -20.31 -3.83
C ARG A 189 3.20 -21.42 -3.51
N MET A 190 2.14 -21.11 -2.78
CA MET A 190 1.02 -22.03 -2.49
C MET A 190 0.08 -22.16 -3.70
N LYS A 191 -0.16 -21.06 -4.41
CA LYS A 191 -1.11 -20.96 -5.52
C LYS A 191 -0.54 -21.47 -6.84
N TYR A 192 0.69 -21.09 -7.16
CA TYR A 192 1.35 -21.40 -8.43
C TYR A 192 2.54 -22.36 -8.28
N GLY A 193 2.96 -22.66 -7.04
CA GLY A 193 4.03 -23.59 -6.74
C GLY A 193 3.57 -24.88 -6.07
N SER A 194 4.51 -25.61 -5.49
CA SER A 194 4.27 -26.87 -4.78
C SER A 194 4.34 -26.73 -3.27
N LEU A 195 4.38 -25.51 -2.73
CA LEU A 195 4.55 -25.27 -1.30
C LEU A 195 3.39 -25.87 -0.49
N TYR A 196 2.17 -25.87 -1.06
CA TYR A 196 0.98 -26.43 -0.41
C TYR A 196 1.16 -27.89 0.00
N LYS A 197 2.01 -28.66 -0.71
CA LYS A 197 2.25 -30.07 -0.42
C LYS A 197 2.87 -30.31 0.95
N LEU A 198 3.59 -29.33 1.52
CA LEU A 198 4.14 -29.44 2.87
C LEU A 198 3.05 -29.52 3.94
N PHE A 199 1.84 -29.04 3.62
CA PHE A 199 0.72 -28.95 4.54
C PHE A 199 -0.24 -30.16 4.43
N TRP A 200 0.15 -31.23 3.74
CA TRP A 200 -0.63 -32.47 3.62
C TRP A 200 0.21 -33.71 3.90
N GLU A 201 -0.40 -34.68 4.59
CA GLU A 201 0.11 -36.04 4.73
C GLU A 201 -0.82 -36.98 3.95
N GLY A 202 -0.46 -37.27 2.69
CA GLY A 202 -1.36 -37.98 1.78
C GLY A 202 -2.59 -37.13 1.47
N ASP A 203 -3.77 -37.62 1.87
CA ASP A 203 -5.07 -36.92 1.73
C ASP A 203 -5.50 -36.14 2.97
N ASP A 204 -4.73 -36.21 4.06
CA ASP A 204 -5.07 -35.56 5.31
C ASP A 204 -4.33 -34.22 5.47
N PRO A 205 -5.03 -33.14 5.85
CA PRO A 205 -4.39 -31.86 6.13
C PRO A 205 -3.62 -31.93 7.46
N VAL A 206 -2.43 -31.35 7.49
CA VAL A 206 -1.61 -31.34 8.71
C VAL A 206 -2.29 -30.59 9.87
N LYS A 207 -1.91 -30.92 11.10
CA LYS A 207 -2.40 -30.24 12.31
C LYS A 207 -1.78 -28.84 12.47
N GLU A 208 -2.41 -28.00 13.28
CA GLU A 208 -2.03 -26.59 13.48
C GLU A 208 -0.58 -26.45 13.94
N ASP A 209 -0.11 -27.29 14.87
CA ASP A 209 1.28 -27.35 15.34
C ASP A 209 2.28 -27.61 14.21
N ARG A 210 1.91 -28.46 13.24
CA ARG A 210 2.75 -28.71 12.06
C ARG A 210 2.75 -27.54 11.09
N VAL A 211 1.63 -26.84 10.93
CA VAL A 211 1.56 -25.59 10.13
C VAL A 211 2.49 -24.54 10.77
N GLN A 212 2.44 -24.38 12.09
CA GLN A 212 3.32 -23.46 12.83
C GLN A 212 4.80 -23.82 12.61
N LEU A 213 5.17 -25.10 12.72
CA LEU A 213 6.55 -25.54 12.49
C LEU A 213 7.03 -25.24 11.06
N ILE A 214 6.17 -25.43 10.05
CA ILE A 214 6.51 -25.10 8.66
C ILE A 214 6.74 -23.60 8.51
N LEU A 215 5.84 -22.77 9.04
CA LEU A 215 5.96 -21.31 8.98
C LEU A 215 7.21 -20.81 9.73
N GLU A 216 7.53 -21.37 10.89
CA GLU A 216 8.75 -21.04 11.64
C GLU A 216 10.01 -21.20 10.77
N ASN A 217 10.16 -22.36 10.14
CA ASN A 217 11.35 -22.65 9.32
C ASN A 217 11.41 -21.79 8.06
N ILE A 218 10.25 -21.46 7.48
CA ILE A 218 10.17 -20.54 6.35
C ILE A 218 10.56 -19.13 6.77
N MET A 219 10.04 -18.63 7.89
CA MET A 219 10.35 -17.30 8.40
C MET A 219 11.81 -17.19 8.82
N ASP A 220 12.36 -18.20 9.49
CA ASP A 220 13.78 -18.24 9.88
C ASP A 220 14.69 -18.16 8.66
N ALA A 221 14.38 -18.91 7.59
CA ALA A 221 15.12 -18.84 6.33
C ALA A 221 14.94 -17.51 5.60
N TYR A 222 13.71 -16.96 5.58
CA TYR A 222 13.41 -15.70 4.90
C TYR A 222 14.09 -14.51 5.57
N PHE A 223 14.06 -14.46 6.90
CA PHE A 223 14.65 -13.38 7.70
C PHE A 223 16.13 -13.60 8.03
N TYR A 224 16.75 -14.64 7.49
CA TYR A 224 18.18 -14.89 7.63
C TYR A 224 18.99 -13.67 7.15
N ASN A 225 19.77 -13.05 8.05
CA ASN A 225 20.53 -11.79 7.87
C ASN A 225 19.71 -10.48 7.79
N GLN A 226 18.46 -10.48 8.24
CA GLN A 226 17.60 -9.28 8.26
C GLN A 226 17.45 -8.63 9.65
N GLU A 227 18.24 -9.04 10.64
CA GLU A 227 18.21 -8.52 12.03
C GLU A 227 16.81 -8.59 12.69
N ILE A 228 15.96 -9.52 12.24
CA ILE A 228 14.64 -9.78 12.82
C ILE A 228 14.72 -11.02 13.71
N GLU A 229 14.43 -10.84 15.00
CA GLU A 229 14.32 -11.92 15.97
C GLU A 229 12.93 -12.55 15.89
N ILE A 230 12.87 -13.88 15.78
CA ILE A 230 11.63 -14.66 15.76
C ILE A 230 11.62 -15.53 17.02
N THR A 231 10.61 -15.35 17.86
CA THR A 231 10.32 -16.25 18.99
C THR A 231 9.04 -17.00 18.70
N ARG A 232 9.14 -18.31 18.43
CA ARG A 232 7.96 -19.18 18.37
C ARG A 232 7.41 -19.35 19.77
N GLU A 233 6.08 -19.41 19.86
CA GLU A 233 5.40 -19.91 21.04
C GLU A 233 5.76 -19.07 22.30
N ALA A 234 5.79 -17.75 22.11
CA ALA A 234 6.25 -16.78 23.10
C ALA A 234 5.24 -16.59 24.23
N GLN A 235 5.72 -16.59 25.47
CA GLN A 235 4.89 -16.35 26.65
C GLN A 235 4.52 -14.86 26.73
N LEU A 236 3.21 -14.55 26.71
CA LEU A 236 2.67 -13.19 26.87
C LEU A 236 1.53 -13.18 27.88
N GLY A 237 1.72 -12.45 28.97
CA GLY A 237 0.79 -12.45 30.11
C GLY A 237 0.50 -13.87 30.60
N ASN A 238 -0.77 -14.27 30.54
CA ASN A 238 -1.24 -15.60 31.00
C ASN A 238 -1.30 -16.66 29.89
N GLY A 239 -0.80 -16.38 28.69
CA GLY A 239 -0.90 -17.29 27.56
C GLY A 239 0.32 -17.27 26.65
N ARG A 240 0.16 -17.91 25.50
CA ARG A 240 1.22 -18.13 24.53
C ARG A 240 0.72 -17.69 23.16
N VAL A 241 1.50 -16.86 22.48
CA VAL A 241 1.27 -16.47 21.09
C VAL A 241 2.12 -17.34 20.18
N ASP A 242 1.61 -17.64 18.98
CA ASP A 242 2.31 -18.55 18.07
C ASP A 242 3.66 -18.01 17.59
N PHE A 243 3.73 -16.72 17.24
CA PHE A 243 5.00 -16.06 16.96
C PHE A 243 5.04 -14.62 17.48
N LYS A 244 6.23 -14.23 17.91
CA LYS A 244 6.61 -12.86 18.23
C LYS A 244 7.82 -12.51 17.37
N LEU A 245 7.67 -11.49 16.53
CA LEU A 245 8.74 -10.94 15.71
C LEU A 245 9.16 -9.60 16.28
N TYR A 246 10.46 -9.34 16.30
CA TYR A 246 11.04 -8.14 16.86
C TYR A 246 12.27 -7.73 16.06
N LYS A 247 12.28 -6.50 15.53
CA LYS A 247 13.45 -5.91 14.87
C LYS A 247 14.12 -4.89 15.80
N ASN A 248 13.34 -4.00 16.41
CA ASN A 248 13.87 -3.00 17.35
C ASN A 248 12.80 -2.53 18.36
N LYS A 249 13.13 -1.54 19.19
CA LYS A 249 12.27 -1.09 20.31
C LYS A 249 11.02 -0.31 19.89
N GLN A 250 10.94 0.18 18.65
CA GLN A 250 9.78 0.87 18.10
C GLN A 250 8.56 -0.07 18.05
N GLU A 251 7.36 0.47 18.18
CA GLU A 251 6.15 -0.32 18.42
C GLU A 251 5.63 -1.04 17.17
N ASP A 252 5.84 -0.47 15.99
CA ASP A 252 5.56 -1.05 14.68
C ASP A 252 6.64 -2.05 14.22
N GLU A 253 7.76 -2.10 14.93
CA GLU A 253 8.89 -3.03 14.72
C GLU A 253 8.82 -4.25 15.63
N LYS A 254 7.66 -4.48 16.26
CA LYS A 254 7.31 -5.69 17.01
C LYS A 254 5.94 -6.17 16.57
N ILE A 255 5.87 -7.42 16.15
CA ILE A 255 4.66 -7.99 15.57
C ILE A 255 4.32 -9.31 16.23
N LEU A 256 3.04 -9.49 16.54
CA LEU A 256 2.49 -10.78 16.94
C LEU A 256 1.88 -11.48 15.75
N ILE A 257 2.10 -12.78 15.62
CA ILE A 257 1.38 -13.61 14.66
C ILE A 257 0.67 -14.71 15.43
N GLU A 258 -0.64 -14.81 15.24
CA GLU A 258 -1.47 -15.92 15.72
C GLU A 258 -2.00 -16.68 14.50
N LEU A 259 -1.89 -18.00 14.54
CA LEU A 259 -2.38 -18.89 13.49
C LEU A 259 -3.59 -19.67 14.01
N LYS A 260 -4.61 -19.83 13.17
CA LYS A 260 -5.65 -20.85 13.37
C LYS A 260 -5.97 -21.59 12.09
N ARG A 261 -6.31 -22.87 12.22
CA ARG A 261 -7.03 -23.57 11.14
C ARG A 261 -8.44 -23.02 11.00
N ALA A 262 -8.96 -22.91 9.77
CA ALA A 262 -10.33 -22.45 9.50
C ALA A 262 -11.42 -23.34 10.16
N SER A 263 -11.11 -24.62 10.38
CA SER A 263 -11.95 -25.58 11.10
C SER A 263 -11.88 -25.45 12.63
N SER A 264 -10.99 -24.63 13.18
CA SER A 264 -10.88 -24.43 14.62
C SER A 264 -12.16 -23.84 15.21
N SER A 265 -12.67 -24.44 16.29
CA SER A 265 -13.77 -23.89 17.08
C SER A 265 -13.38 -22.59 17.80
N TYR A 266 -12.07 -22.30 17.90
CA TYR A 266 -11.52 -21.12 18.54
C TYR A 266 -11.18 -19.99 17.55
N LEU A 267 -11.50 -20.12 16.26
CA LEU A 267 -11.21 -19.11 15.24
C LEU A 267 -11.66 -17.70 15.67
N LYS A 268 -12.94 -17.54 16.01
CA LYS A 268 -13.48 -16.23 16.43
C LYS A 268 -12.87 -15.74 17.74
N LYS A 269 -12.79 -16.62 18.75
CA LYS A 269 -12.26 -16.26 20.08
C LYS A 269 -10.77 -15.92 20.05
N GLY A 270 -10.00 -16.60 19.20
CA GLY A 270 -8.59 -16.36 18.98
C GLY A 270 -8.34 -14.95 18.44
N TYR A 271 -9.11 -14.56 17.42
CA TYR A 271 -9.05 -13.21 16.86
C TYR A 271 -9.54 -12.14 17.83
N GLU A 272 -10.78 -12.26 18.32
CA GLU A 272 -11.41 -11.16 19.08
C GLU A 272 -10.85 -10.98 20.48
N GLN A 273 -10.46 -12.07 21.15
CA GLN A 273 -10.08 -12.03 22.56
C GLN A 273 -8.60 -12.32 22.76
N GLN A 274 -8.10 -13.45 22.25
CA GLN A 274 -6.73 -13.90 22.56
C GLN A 274 -5.69 -12.93 22.03
N LEU A 275 -5.68 -12.69 20.71
CA LEU A 275 -4.70 -11.81 20.07
C LEU A 275 -4.86 -10.36 20.56
N THR A 276 -6.09 -9.85 20.63
CA THR A 276 -6.39 -8.52 21.20
C THR A 276 -5.84 -8.35 22.62
N ASN A 277 -5.97 -9.36 23.49
CA ASN A 277 -5.45 -9.30 24.85
C ASN A 277 -3.91 -9.34 24.90
N TYR A 278 -3.27 -10.10 24.01
CA TYR A 278 -1.80 -10.09 23.91
C TYR A 278 -1.27 -8.73 23.47
N MET A 279 -1.91 -8.11 22.47
CA MET A 279 -1.56 -6.77 22.00
C MET A 279 -1.67 -5.73 23.12
N LYS A 280 -2.82 -5.71 23.83
CA LYS A 280 -3.07 -4.79 24.96
C LYS A 280 -2.10 -4.99 26.12
N SER A 281 -1.81 -6.25 26.49
CA SER A 281 -0.95 -6.55 27.65
C SER A 281 0.54 -6.38 27.39
N SER A 282 0.97 -6.41 26.12
CA SER A 282 2.39 -6.43 25.75
C SER A 282 2.83 -5.18 24.98
N ASN A 283 1.94 -4.21 24.81
CA ASN A 283 2.14 -2.98 24.04
C ASN A 283 2.61 -3.25 22.59
N TYR A 284 1.92 -4.17 21.92
CA TYR A 284 2.11 -4.44 20.48
C TYR A 284 1.01 -3.72 19.71
N LYS A 285 1.40 -2.89 18.76
CA LYS A 285 0.46 -2.16 17.90
C LYS A 285 -0.04 -3.03 16.76
N ASN A 286 0.85 -3.76 16.09
CA ASN A 286 0.51 -4.53 14.89
C ASN A 286 0.52 -6.04 15.16
N ALA A 287 -0.42 -6.74 14.54
CA ALA A 287 -0.44 -8.19 14.55
C ALA A 287 -0.93 -8.77 13.21
N PHE A 288 -0.65 -10.05 12.99
CA PHE A 288 -1.22 -10.84 11.91
C PHE A 288 -2.05 -11.99 12.49
N TYR A 289 -3.23 -12.18 11.93
CA TYR A 289 -4.08 -13.34 12.21
C TYR A 289 -4.15 -14.22 10.96
N LEU A 290 -3.40 -15.31 10.97
CA LEU A 290 -3.28 -16.22 9.85
C LEU A 290 -4.34 -17.32 9.94
N ILE A 291 -5.09 -17.54 8.86
CA ILE A 291 -6.13 -18.57 8.80
C ILE A 291 -5.78 -19.58 7.73
N ALA A 292 -5.41 -20.80 8.15
CA ALA A 292 -5.09 -21.89 7.23
C ALA A 292 -6.35 -22.62 6.75
N CYS A 293 -6.55 -22.63 5.42
CA CYS A 293 -7.70 -23.22 4.74
C CYS A 293 -7.27 -24.41 3.89
N PHE A 294 -7.91 -25.57 4.06
CA PHE A 294 -7.59 -26.81 3.36
C PHE A 294 -8.69 -27.28 2.42
N THR A 295 -9.89 -26.71 2.53
CA THR A 295 -11.05 -27.01 1.66
C THR A 295 -11.69 -25.73 1.12
N ASP A 296 -12.47 -25.83 0.04
CA ASP A 296 -13.23 -24.69 -0.51
C ASP A 296 -14.23 -24.12 0.51
N GLN A 297 -14.89 -25.00 1.26
CA GLN A 297 -15.80 -24.58 2.33
C GLN A 297 -15.08 -23.81 3.45
N GLU A 298 -13.87 -24.25 3.83
CA GLU A 298 -13.04 -23.53 4.81
C GLU A 298 -12.60 -22.16 4.28
N TYR A 299 -12.25 -22.07 2.99
CA TYR A 299 -11.88 -20.83 2.32
C TYR A 299 -13.06 -19.84 2.31
N GLU A 300 -14.24 -20.26 1.85
CA GLU A 300 -15.45 -19.43 1.82
C GLU A 300 -15.87 -18.96 3.21
N LYS A 301 -15.86 -19.86 4.20
CA LYS A 301 -16.11 -19.52 5.61
C LYS A 301 -15.14 -18.44 6.10
N THR A 302 -13.87 -18.53 5.70
CA THR A 302 -12.84 -17.56 6.11
C THR A 302 -13.03 -16.21 5.42
N VAL A 303 -13.40 -16.19 4.14
CA VAL A 303 -13.76 -14.94 3.43
C VAL A 303 -14.95 -14.26 4.13
N GLN A 304 -15.97 -15.01 4.53
CA GLN A 304 -17.09 -14.48 5.30
C GLN A 304 -16.66 -13.99 6.69
N PHE A 305 -15.78 -14.73 7.37
CA PHE A 305 -15.21 -14.31 8.64
C PHE A 305 -14.52 -12.95 8.52
N ILE A 306 -13.64 -12.79 7.54
CA ILE A 306 -12.91 -11.55 7.26
C ILE A 306 -13.90 -10.40 7.03
N ARG A 307 -14.87 -10.56 6.11
CA ARG A 307 -15.89 -9.54 5.82
C ARG A 307 -16.65 -9.08 7.05
N ASN A 308 -16.94 -10.00 7.99
CA ASN A 308 -17.73 -9.70 9.18
C ASN A 308 -16.91 -9.11 10.34
N HIS A 309 -15.57 -9.12 10.28
CA HIS A 309 -14.71 -8.76 11.41
C HIS A 309 -13.65 -7.68 11.08
N ILE A 310 -13.60 -7.15 9.86
CA ILE A 310 -12.67 -6.06 9.49
C ILE A 310 -12.98 -4.73 10.22
N TYR A 311 -14.13 -4.56 10.91
CA TYR A 311 -14.56 -3.23 11.38
C TYR A 311 -15.16 -3.16 12.80
N THR A 312 -14.79 -4.07 13.72
CA THR A 312 -15.55 -4.22 14.98
C THR A 312 -14.97 -3.51 16.22
N ASP A 313 -13.69 -3.13 16.26
CA ASP A 313 -13.07 -2.39 17.38
C ASP A 313 -11.77 -1.66 16.96
N THR A 314 -11.40 -0.60 17.68
CA THR A 314 -10.17 0.19 17.54
C THR A 314 -8.89 -0.64 17.51
N VAL A 315 -8.75 -1.64 18.39
CA VAL A 315 -7.54 -2.50 18.41
C VAL A 315 -7.51 -3.49 17.25
N GLN A 316 -8.67 -3.93 16.79
CA GLN A 316 -8.78 -4.91 15.70
C GLN A 316 -8.40 -4.30 14.34
N LEU A 317 -8.48 -2.97 14.19
CA LEU A 317 -7.98 -2.25 13.01
C LEU A 317 -6.48 -2.49 12.77
N TYR A 318 -5.72 -2.83 13.80
CA TYR A 318 -4.29 -3.12 13.69
C TYR A 318 -3.96 -4.62 13.57
N ILE A 319 -4.99 -5.47 13.39
CA ILE A 319 -4.83 -6.90 13.14
C ILE A 319 -5.03 -7.19 11.65
N ASN A 320 -3.94 -7.56 10.98
CA ASN A 320 -3.93 -7.96 9.59
C ASN A 320 -4.39 -9.42 9.45
N ILE A 321 -5.63 -9.65 8.99
CA ILE A 321 -6.11 -11.02 8.75
C ILE A 321 -5.63 -11.48 7.35
N LYS A 322 -4.95 -12.63 7.29
CA LYS A 322 -4.46 -13.22 6.02
C LYS A 322 -4.87 -14.68 5.91
N ILE A 323 -5.30 -15.09 4.72
CA ILE A 323 -5.61 -16.50 4.41
C ILE A 323 -4.32 -17.19 3.97
N LEU A 324 -4.04 -18.35 4.55
CA LEU A 324 -3.08 -19.30 4.00
C LEU A 324 -3.86 -20.37 3.22
N ASP A 325 -3.89 -20.25 1.89
CA ASP A 325 -4.62 -21.18 1.02
C ASP A 325 -3.85 -22.50 0.82
N CYS A 326 -4.04 -23.41 1.77
CA CYS A 326 -3.45 -24.75 1.79
C CYS A 326 -4.24 -25.79 0.98
N ARG A 327 -5.28 -25.42 0.22
CA ARG A 327 -6.07 -26.38 -0.55
C ARG A 327 -5.23 -27.17 -1.55
N LYS A 328 -5.58 -28.45 -1.75
CA LYS A 328 -4.98 -29.24 -2.83
C LYS A 328 -5.34 -28.62 -4.19
N ARG A 329 -4.35 -28.56 -5.08
CA ARG A 329 -4.57 -28.18 -6.46
C ARG A 329 -4.94 -29.40 -7.29
N ASN A 330 -6.00 -29.28 -8.09
CA ASN A 330 -6.28 -30.24 -9.14
C ASN A 330 -5.13 -30.20 -10.14
N THR A 331 -4.65 -31.37 -10.53
CA THR A 331 -3.63 -31.46 -11.59
C THR A 331 -4.23 -30.97 -12.92
N ALA A 332 -3.41 -30.41 -13.83
CA ALA A 332 -3.87 -30.04 -15.17
C ALA A 332 -4.57 -31.21 -15.89
N SER A 333 -4.14 -32.45 -15.63
CA SER A 333 -4.77 -33.69 -16.12
C SER A 333 -6.15 -34.00 -15.53
N GLN A 334 -6.49 -33.45 -14.36
CA GLN A 334 -7.83 -33.59 -13.76
C GLN A 334 -8.81 -32.53 -14.27
N LEU A 335 -8.33 -31.37 -14.71
CA LEU A 335 -9.17 -30.34 -15.35
C LEU A 335 -9.69 -30.82 -16.72
N HIS A 336 -8.85 -31.45 -17.55
CA HIS A 336 -9.28 -32.02 -18.83
C HIS A 336 -10.23 -33.22 -18.72
N LYS A 337 -10.20 -33.98 -17.61
CA LYS A 337 -11.15 -35.10 -17.42
C LYS A 337 -12.57 -34.62 -17.16
N THR A 338 -12.73 -33.44 -16.57
CA THR A 338 -14.05 -32.86 -16.28
C THR A 338 -14.71 -32.32 -17.56
N GLU A 339 -13.94 -31.84 -18.52
CA GLU A 339 -14.45 -31.39 -19.83
C GLU A 339 -14.97 -32.55 -20.70
N HIS A 340 -14.39 -33.74 -20.59
CA HIS A 340 -14.83 -34.93 -21.33
C HIS A 340 -16.04 -35.66 -20.72
N LEU A 341 -16.54 -35.21 -19.57
CA LEU A 341 -17.75 -35.75 -18.92
C LEU A 341 -19.02 -34.89 -19.21
N ILE A 342 -18.89 -33.82 -20.00
CA ILE A 342 -19.99 -32.90 -20.37
C ILE A 342 -20.32 -32.99 -21.89
N ILE A 343 -19.95 -34.06 -22.59
CA ILE A 343 -20.41 -34.30 -23.98
C ILE A 343 -21.41 -35.44 -24.03
#